data_AF-A0AAP0X3H9-F1
#
_entry.id   AF-A0AAP0X3H9-F1
#
_cell.length_a   1.000
_cell.length_b   1.000
_cell.length_c   1.000
_cell.angle_alpha   90.00
_cell.angle_beta   90.00
_cell.angle_gamma   90.00
#
_symmetry.space_group_name_H-M   'P 1'
#
loop_
_entity.id
_entity.type
_entity.pdbx_description
1 polymer ?
#
loop_
_entity_poly.entity_id
_entity_poly.type
_entity_poly.pdbx_seq_one_letter_code
_entity_poly.pdbx_strand_id
1 'polypeptide(L)'
;MELCCDLEVDVNGEETFIVDKKIICSFSRRLSKLFGKSTGATRNLKVIFNDLPGGAKGFELMARFCYNSGTIEITPSNISLLHCVAHFMEMNKSVSGTLSLIEQTEKSLEEISYWTWAELLVALKAMPRSTSGRNFFRYTSEMLAFPCRKAGIGG
;
A
#
# COMPACT_ATOMS: atom_id res chain seq x y z
N MET A 1 28.49 -0.13 11.77
CA MET A 1 27.70 -0.56 12.94
C MET A 1 26.28 -0.09 12.71
N GLU A 2 25.45 -0.92 12.06
CA GLU A 2 24.04 -0.59 11.83
C GLU A 2 23.30 -0.70 13.16
N LEU A 3 22.86 0.45 13.67
CA LEU A 3 21.91 0.52 14.78
C LEU A 3 20.60 -0.14 14.31
N CYS A 4 20.41 -1.40 14.69
CA CYS A 4 19.13 -2.11 14.62
C CYS A 4 18.14 -1.29 15.45
N CYS A 5 17.31 -0.51 14.78
CA CYS A 5 16.26 0.27 15.43
C CYS A 5 14.97 -0.48 15.17
N ASP A 6 14.79 -1.57 15.90
CA ASP A 6 13.59 -2.40 15.82
C ASP A 6 12.36 -1.56 16.23
N LEU A 7 11.43 -1.43 15.29
CA LEU A 7 10.14 -0.79 15.43
C LEU A 7 9.08 -1.88 15.50
N GLU A 8 8.34 -1.91 16.61
CA GLU A 8 7.23 -2.82 16.80
C GLU A 8 5.95 -2.15 16.27
N VAL A 9 5.29 -2.78 15.31
CA VAL A 9 4.05 -2.29 14.69
C VAL A 9 2.93 -3.28 14.97
N ASP A 10 2.01 -2.90 15.82
CA ASP A 10 0.77 -3.61 16.07
C ASP A 10 -0.28 -3.19 15.03
N VAL A 11 -0.85 -4.17 14.32
CA VAL A 11 -1.87 -3.93 13.30
C VAL A 11 -3.18 -4.52 13.80
N ASN A 12 -4.14 -3.64 14.07
CA ASN A 12 -5.50 -3.95 14.51
C ASN A 12 -5.60 -4.82 15.78
N GLY A 13 -4.53 -4.91 16.59
CA GLY A 13 -4.45 -5.85 17.72
C GLY A 13 -4.46 -7.33 17.31
N GLU A 14 -4.31 -7.64 16.02
CA GLU A 14 -4.33 -9.00 15.49
C GLU A 14 -2.91 -9.56 15.38
N GLU A 15 -1.99 -8.78 14.79
CA GLU A 15 -0.59 -9.16 14.59
C GLU A 15 0.37 -8.00 14.87
N THR A 16 1.50 -8.34 15.48
CA THR A 16 2.61 -7.41 15.73
C THR A 16 3.80 -7.75 14.84
N PHE A 17 4.25 -6.78 14.06
CA PHE A 17 5.41 -6.90 13.18
C PHE A 17 6.60 -6.15 13.74
N ILE A 18 7.78 -6.75 13.67
CA ILE A 18 9.05 -6.08 14.03
C ILE A 18 9.77 -5.71 12.74
N VAL A 19 10.00 -4.42 12.54
CA VAL A 19 10.58 -3.87 11.31
C VAL A 19 11.65 -2.83 11.62
N ASP A 20 12.58 -2.59 10.70
CA ASP A 20 13.63 -1.60 10.93
C ASP A 20 13.07 -0.19 10.71
N LYS A 21 13.19 0.64 11.75
CA LYS A 21 12.72 2.02 11.75
C LYS A 21 13.31 2.81 10.58
N LYS A 22 14.60 2.65 10.26
CA LYS A 22 15.25 3.47 9.22
C LYS A 22 14.71 3.12 7.85
N ILE A 23 14.57 1.82 7.57
CA ILE A 23 13.98 1.34 6.32
C ILE A 23 12.57 1.91 6.19
N ILE A 24 11.68 1.63 7.13
CA ILE A 24 10.28 2.05 7.04
C ILE A 24 10.12 3.58 7.02
N CYS A 25 10.90 4.33 7.80
CA CYS A 25 10.89 5.80 7.72
C CYS A 25 11.35 6.30 6.36
N SER A 26 12.30 5.62 5.71
CA SER A 26 12.77 6.01 4.39
C SER A 26 11.65 5.96 3.35
N PHE A 27 10.71 5.03 3.47
CA PHE A 27 9.58 4.89 2.52
C PHE A 27 8.30 5.60 2.97
N SER A 28 7.95 5.53 4.25
CA SER A 28 6.71 6.12 4.79
C SER A 28 6.96 7.52 5.33
N ARG A 29 6.27 8.51 4.73
CA ARG A 29 6.29 9.88 5.23
C ARG A 29 5.54 10.02 6.55
N ARG A 30 4.45 9.27 6.73
CA ARG A 30 3.61 9.32 7.93
C ARG A 30 4.39 8.86 9.17
N LEU A 31 5.07 7.71 9.05
CA LEU A 31 5.93 7.19 10.11
C LEU A 31 7.16 8.08 10.34
N SER A 32 7.79 8.57 9.27
CA SER A 32 8.86 9.57 9.38
C SER A 32 8.45 10.81 10.17
N LYS A 33 7.26 11.37 9.94
CA LYS A 33 6.74 12.52 10.70
C LYS A 33 6.49 12.15 12.16
N LEU A 34 5.95 10.96 12.41
CA LEU A 34 5.67 10.46 13.76
C LEU A 34 6.97 10.35 14.59
N PHE A 35 8.02 9.77 14.00
CA PHE A 35 9.30 9.58 14.69
C PHE A 35 10.20 10.81 14.66
N GLY A 36 10.11 11.65 13.63
CA GLY A 36 10.90 12.89 13.51
C GLY A 36 10.53 13.95 14.54
N LYS A 37 9.31 13.90 15.09
CA LYS A 37 8.88 14.75 16.22
C LYS A 37 9.27 14.20 17.59
N SER A 38 9.60 12.91 17.69
CA SER A 38 10.02 12.28 18.94
C SER A 38 11.52 12.48 19.14
N THR A 39 11.93 13.67 19.58
CA THR A 39 13.30 14.00 20.00
C THR A 39 13.72 13.34 21.34
N GLY A 40 12.83 12.54 21.95
CA GLY A 40 13.12 11.78 23.17
C GLY A 40 13.57 10.36 22.88
N ALA A 41 14.70 9.98 23.47
CA ALA A 41 15.36 8.68 23.46
C ALA A 41 14.48 7.52 23.98
N THR A 42 13.42 7.17 23.27
CA THR A 42 12.57 6.02 23.61
C THR A 42 13.14 4.80 22.91
N ARG A 43 13.85 3.97 23.68
CA ARG A 43 14.51 2.73 23.24
C ARG A 43 13.54 1.63 22.77
N ASN A 44 12.23 1.89 22.80
CA ASN A 44 11.18 0.98 22.32
C ASN A 44 10.17 1.81 21.52
N LEU A 45 10.23 1.72 20.19
CA LEU A 45 9.25 2.37 19.33
C LEU A 45 8.15 1.35 19.07
N LYS A 46 6.97 1.59 19.62
CA LYS A 46 5.76 0.82 19.35
C LYS A 46 4.74 1.71 18.66
N VAL A 47 4.24 1.28 17.50
CA VAL A 47 3.18 1.95 16.76
C VAL A 47 1.99 1.01 16.69
N ILE A 48 0.79 1.53 16.95
CA ILE A 48 -0.45 0.75 16.90
C ILE A 48 -1.33 1.35 15.81
N PHE A 49 -1.69 0.53 14.82
CA PHE A 49 -2.59 0.89 13.73
C PHE A 49 -3.94 0.20 13.91
N ASN A 50 -4.90 0.89 14.54
CA ASN A 50 -6.25 0.36 14.76
C ASN A 50 -7.19 0.44 13.54
N ASP A 51 -6.79 1.13 12.47
CA ASP A 51 -7.63 1.34 11.28
C ASP A 51 -6.80 1.18 9.99
N LEU A 52 -5.94 0.16 9.95
CA LEU A 52 -5.13 -0.09 8.75
C LEU A 52 -5.99 -0.77 7.67
N PRO A 53 -6.20 -0.15 6.50
CA PRO A 53 -6.94 -0.81 5.43
C PRO A 53 -6.15 -2.03 4.94
N GLY A 54 -6.79 -3.20 4.93
CA GLY A 54 -6.14 -4.45 4.55
C GLY A 54 -5.45 -5.20 5.70
N GLY A 55 -5.52 -4.68 6.93
CA GLY A 55 -5.05 -5.36 8.14
C GLY A 55 -3.59 -5.80 8.09
N ALA A 56 -3.27 -6.87 8.83
CA ALA A 56 -1.92 -7.43 8.91
C ALA A 56 -1.34 -7.78 7.52
N LYS A 57 -2.17 -8.33 6.63
CA LYS A 57 -1.80 -8.68 5.25
C LYS A 57 -1.31 -7.47 4.44
N GLY A 58 -2.00 -6.35 4.55
CA GLY A 58 -1.63 -5.11 3.87
C GLY A 58 -0.30 -4.56 4.38
N PHE A 59 -0.08 -4.63 5.70
CA PHE A 59 1.18 -4.22 6.32
C PHE A 59 2.34 -5.13 5.90
N GLU A 60 2.14 -6.45 5.86
CA GLU A 60 3.16 -7.41 5.41
C GLU A 60 3.64 -7.11 3.98
N LEU A 61 2.72 -6.90 3.04
CA LEU A 61 3.05 -6.57 1.66
C LEU A 61 3.83 -5.25 1.57
N MET A 62 3.42 -4.25 2.35
CA MET A 62 4.12 -2.97 2.42
C MET A 62 5.53 -3.11 3.02
N ALA A 63 5.67 -3.89 4.08
CA ALA A 63 6.97 -4.15 4.70
C ALA A 63 7.89 -4.85 3.69
N ARG A 64 7.39 -5.89 2.99
CA ARG A 64 8.14 -6.60 1.95
C ARG A 64 8.65 -5.64 0.86
N PHE A 65 7.81 -4.68 0.43
CA PHE A 65 8.23 -3.64 -0.50
C PHE A 65 9.38 -2.79 0.05
N CYS A 66 9.30 -2.36 1.30
CA CYS A 66 10.34 -1.55 1.94
C CYS A 66 11.68 -2.29 2.05
N TYR A 67 11.63 -3.58 2.42
CA TYR A 67 12.82 -4.41 2.55
C TYR A 67 13.43 -4.79 1.19
N ASN A 68 12.60 -4.94 0.16
CA ASN A 68 13.05 -5.26 -1.20
C ASN A 68 13.38 -4.00 -2.01
N SER A 69 13.91 -2.96 -1.34
CA SER A 69 14.35 -1.70 -1.94
C SER A 69 13.31 -0.99 -2.83
N GLY A 70 12.03 -1.14 -2.53
CA GLY A 70 10.95 -0.53 -3.30
C GLY A 70 10.53 -1.34 -4.53
N THR A 71 10.79 -2.65 -4.56
CA THR A 71 10.31 -3.54 -5.61
C THR A 71 9.32 -4.55 -5.02
N ILE A 72 8.12 -4.67 -5.58
CA ILE A 72 7.18 -5.74 -5.20
C ILE A 72 6.41 -6.22 -6.42
N GLU A 73 6.02 -7.49 -6.40
CA GLU A 73 5.12 -8.03 -7.40
C GLU A 73 3.70 -7.51 -7.15
N ILE A 74 3.23 -6.64 -8.04
CA ILE A 74 1.87 -6.12 -8.00
C ILE A 74 0.98 -7.09 -8.77
N THR A 75 0.11 -7.78 -8.05
CA THR A 75 -0.89 -8.69 -8.62
C THR A 75 -2.29 -8.08 -8.50
N PRO A 76 -3.25 -8.49 -9.35
CA PRO A 76 -4.63 -8.02 -9.27
C PRO A 76 -5.25 -8.21 -7.89
N SER A 77 -4.92 -9.30 -7.20
CA SER A 77 -5.39 -9.57 -5.84
C SER A 77 -4.80 -8.64 -4.77
N ASN A 78 -3.61 -8.09 -5.01
CA ASN A 78 -2.88 -7.35 -3.99
C ASN A 78 -2.81 -5.85 -4.29
N ILE A 79 -3.01 -5.45 -5.53
CA ILE A 79 -2.90 -4.07 -6.01
C ILE A 79 -3.77 -3.12 -5.19
N SER A 80 -5.01 -3.52 -4.90
CA SER A 80 -5.94 -2.68 -4.15
C SER A 80 -5.52 -2.51 -2.69
N LEU A 81 -5.03 -3.58 -2.07
CA LEU A 81 -4.52 -3.56 -0.69
C LEU A 81 -3.26 -2.70 -0.61
N LEU A 82 -2.31 -2.92 -1.51
CA LEU A 82 -1.08 -2.13 -1.63
C LEU A 82 -1.39 -0.65 -1.83
N HIS A 83 -2.32 -0.31 -2.72
CA HIS A 83 -2.71 1.08 -2.95
C HIS A 83 -3.25 1.74 -1.68
N CYS A 84 -4.16 1.05 -0.98
CA CYS A 84 -4.80 1.59 0.22
C CYS A 84 -3.78 1.78 1.35
N VAL A 85 -2.91 0.79 1.57
CA VAL A 85 -1.87 0.87 2.60
C VAL A 85 -0.83 1.92 2.24
N ALA A 86 -0.40 1.99 0.98
CA ALA A 86 0.57 2.99 0.51
C ALA A 86 0.05 4.41 0.72
N HIS A 87 -1.23 4.64 0.39
CA HIS A 87 -1.87 5.94 0.59
C HIS A 87 -2.05 6.25 2.09
N PHE A 88 -2.44 5.26 2.90
CA PHE A 88 -2.59 5.42 4.34
C PHE A 88 -1.25 5.72 5.04
N MET A 89 -0.17 5.07 4.60
CA MET A 89 1.19 5.25 5.11
C MET A 89 1.89 6.48 4.52
N GLU A 90 1.24 7.19 3.58
CA GLU A 90 1.85 8.26 2.77
C GLU A 90 3.21 7.82 2.19
N MET A 91 3.24 6.67 1.51
CA MET A 91 4.44 6.14 0.84
C MET A 91 4.64 6.76 -0.52
N ASN A 92 4.77 8.09 -0.51
CA ASN A 92 4.99 8.90 -1.70
C ASN A 92 6.48 9.14 -2.00
N LYS A 93 7.38 8.51 -1.24
CA LYS A 93 8.82 8.67 -1.42
C LYS A 93 9.30 7.67 -2.46
N SER A 94 9.80 8.18 -3.59
CA SER A 94 10.63 7.41 -4.50
C SER A 94 11.99 7.18 -3.84
N VAL A 95 12.41 5.92 -3.76
CA VAL A 95 13.80 5.60 -3.45
C VAL A 95 14.59 5.82 -4.71
N SER A 96 15.79 6.40 -4.61
CA SER A 96 16.62 6.83 -5.75
C SER A 96 16.59 5.82 -6.90
N GLY A 97 15.90 6.17 -8.00
CA GLY A 97 15.76 5.34 -9.20
C GLY A 97 14.52 4.43 -9.30
N THR A 98 13.67 4.35 -8.27
CA THR A 98 12.46 3.49 -8.26
C THR A 98 11.20 4.31 -7.95
N LEU A 99 10.11 4.01 -8.66
CA LEU A 99 8.80 4.62 -8.44
C LEU A 99 8.31 4.35 -7.01
N SER A 100 7.59 5.30 -6.41
CA SER A 100 6.96 5.07 -5.11
C SER A 100 5.90 3.96 -5.19
N LEU A 101 5.56 3.33 -4.06
CA LEU A 101 4.57 2.25 -4.05
C LEU A 101 3.21 2.74 -4.60
N ILE A 102 2.87 4.00 -4.34
CA ILE A 102 1.68 4.65 -4.88
C ILE A 102 1.77 4.73 -6.40
N GLU A 103 2.87 5.26 -6.95
CA GLU A 103 3.07 5.39 -8.40
C GLU A 103 3.13 4.03 -9.11
N GLN A 104 3.77 3.02 -8.52
CA GLN A 104 3.79 1.67 -9.11
C GLN A 104 2.39 1.09 -9.19
N THR A 105 1.61 1.29 -8.12
CA THR A 105 0.23 0.81 -8.07
C THR A 105 -0.67 1.56 -9.05
N GLU A 106 -0.55 2.90 -9.14
CA GLU A 106 -1.28 3.70 -10.12
C GLU A 106 -0.92 3.30 -11.55
N LYS A 107 0.37 3.12 -11.85
CA LYS A 107 0.83 2.69 -13.17
C LYS A 107 0.29 1.30 -13.54
N SER A 108 0.33 0.34 -12.60
CA SER A 108 -0.27 -0.98 -12.83
C SER A 108 -1.80 -0.91 -13.01
N LEU A 109 -2.47 0.08 -12.41
CA LEU A 109 -3.90 0.35 -12.63
C LEU A 109 -4.16 1.09 -13.96
N GLU A 110 -3.23 1.88 -14.48
CA GLU A 110 -3.35 2.42 -15.85
C GLU A 110 -3.24 1.28 -16.90
N GLU A 111 -2.43 0.26 -16.61
CA GLU A 111 -2.29 -0.94 -17.43
C GLU A 111 -3.44 -1.94 -17.28
N ILE A 112 -4.51 -1.57 -16.56
CA ILE A 112 -5.72 -2.38 -16.41
C ILE A 112 -6.36 -2.76 -17.74
N SER A 113 -6.11 -1.97 -18.80
CA SER A 113 -6.45 -2.24 -20.21
C SER A 113 -5.99 -3.62 -20.71
N TYR A 114 -4.93 -4.17 -20.14
CA TYR A 114 -4.40 -5.47 -20.50
C TYR A 114 -4.95 -6.62 -19.65
N TRP A 115 -5.70 -6.32 -18.58
CA TRP A 115 -6.16 -7.34 -17.62
C TRP A 115 -7.37 -8.11 -18.16
N THR A 116 -7.47 -9.37 -17.73
CA THR A 116 -8.64 -10.20 -17.99
C THR A 116 -9.78 -9.84 -17.04
N TRP A 117 -11.02 -10.15 -17.43
CA TRP A 117 -12.19 -9.94 -16.57
C TRP A 117 -12.07 -10.68 -15.23
N ALA A 118 -11.44 -11.85 -15.24
CA ALA A 118 -11.16 -12.62 -14.03
C ALA A 118 -10.23 -11.85 -13.07
N GLU A 119 -9.17 -11.22 -13.58
CA GLU A 119 -8.24 -10.42 -12.79
C GLU A 119 -8.91 -9.17 -12.22
N LEU A 120 -9.76 -8.50 -12.99
CA LEU A 120 -10.57 -7.36 -12.52
C LEU A 120 -11.49 -7.76 -11.37
N LEU A 121 -12.19 -8.90 -11.51
CA LEU A 121 -13.06 -9.42 -10.46
C LEU A 121 -12.29 -9.76 -9.19
N VAL A 122 -11.09 -10.31 -9.33
CA VAL A 122 -10.22 -10.63 -8.19
C VAL A 122 -9.75 -9.36 -7.49
N ALA A 123 -9.34 -8.33 -8.23
CA ALA A 123 -8.96 -7.03 -7.67
C ALA A 123 -10.13 -6.35 -6.94
N LEU A 124 -11.31 -6.34 -7.57
CA LEU A 124 -12.54 -5.83 -6.97
C LEU A 124 -12.90 -6.59 -5.68
N LYS A 125 -12.71 -7.91 -5.67
CA LYS A 125 -13.02 -8.74 -4.50
C LYS A 125 -12.00 -8.57 -3.36
N ALA A 126 -10.75 -8.28 -3.69
CA ALA A 126 -9.69 -8.07 -2.71
C ALA A 126 -9.76 -6.71 -2.01
N MET A 127 -10.57 -5.77 -2.50
CA MET A 127 -10.79 -4.50 -1.83
C MET A 127 -11.47 -4.70 -0.46
N PRO A 128 -10.88 -4.17 0.63
CA PRO A 128 -11.54 -4.18 1.93
C PRO A 128 -12.78 -3.28 1.88
N ARG A 129 -13.93 -3.79 2.35
CA ARG A 129 -15.24 -3.09 2.35
C ARG A 129 -15.28 -1.74 3.10
N SER A 130 -14.19 -1.36 3.77
CA SER A 130 -14.12 -0.21 4.67
C SER A 130 -13.53 1.06 4.03
N THR A 131 -13.12 1.04 2.76
CA THR A 131 -12.55 2.24 2.12
C THR A 131 -13.63 3.26 1.77
N SER A 132 -13.63 4.35 2.53
CA SER A 132 -14.50 5.52 2.38
C SER A 132 -14.43 6.12 0.96
N GLY A 133 -15.40 5.73 0.13
CA GLY A 133 -16.11 6.54 -0.87
C GLY A 133 -15.34 7.10 -2.07
N ARG A 134 -14.29 7.90 -1.87
CA ARG A 134 -13.79 8.79 -2.93
C ARG A 134 -12.88 8.14 -3.97
N ASN A 135 -12.00 7.23 -3.54
CA ASN A 135 -11.15 6.49 -4.48
C ASN A 135 -11.89 5.29 -5.08
N PHE A 136 -12.89 4.76 -4.36
CA PHE A 136 -13.79 3.70 -4.84
C PHE A 136 -14.47 4.12 -6.15
N PHE A 137 -15.12 5.29 -6.19
CA PHE A 137 -15.84 5.73 -7.38
C PHE A 137 -14.96 5.90 -8.63
N ARG A 138 -13.71 6.35 -8.49
CA ARG A 138 -12.83 6.52 -9.66
C ARG A 138 -12.38 5.16 -10.22
N TYR A 139 -11.92 4.25 -9.36
CA TYR A 139 -11.49 2.92 -9.77
C TYR A 139 -12.64 2.03 -10.23
N THR A 140 -13.79 2.05 -9.53
CA THR A 140 -14.96 1.30 -9.99
C THR A 140 -15.54 1.90 -11.26
N SER A 141 -15.50 3.22 -11.46
CA SER A 141 -15.97 3.81 -12.72
C SER A 141 -15.06 3.44 -13.89
N GLU A 142 -13.74 3.38 -13.71
CA GLU A 142 -12.81 2.93 -14.76
C GLU A 142 -12.90 1.41 -15.01
N MET A 143 -13.02 0.61 -13.96
CA MET A 143 -13.23 -0.84 -14.06
C MET A 143 -14.61 -1.24 -14.60
N LEU A 144 -15.67 -0.50 -14.28
CA LEU A 144 -17.03 -0.71 -14.80
C LEU A 144 -17.23 -0.11 -16.20
N ALA A 145 -16.39 0.83 -16.63
CA ALA A 145 -16.33 1.28 -18.02
C ALA A 145 -15.58 0.29 -18.93
N PHE A 146 -14.88 -0.68 -18.35
CA PHE A 146 -14.09 -1.69 -19.05
C PHE A 146 -14.91 -2.68 -19.91
N PRO A 147 -16.04 -3.22 -19.43
CA PRO A 147 -16.96 -4.01 -20.26
C PRO A 147 -17.44 -3.23 -21.48
N CYS A 148 -17.78 -1.94 -21.33
CA CYS A 148 -18.25 -1.11 -22.44
C CYS A 148 -17.17 -0.85 -23.50
N ARG A 149 -15.90 -0.68 -23.10
CA ARG A 149 -14.79 -0.46 -24.05
C ARG A 149 -14.39 -1.71 -24.82
N LYS A 150 -14.39 -2.89 -24.18
CA LYS A 150 -14.03 -4.16 -24.84
C LYS A 150 -15.15 -4.73 -25.71
N ALA A 151 -16.40 -4.37 -25.44
CA ALA A 151 -17.56 -4.82 -26.20
C ALA A 151 -17.76 -4.12 -27.56
N GLY A 152 -16.93 -3.12 -27.93
CA GLY A 152 -17.05 -2.49 -29.24
C GLY A 152 -18.45 -1.94 -29.52
N ILE A 153 -19.12 -1.34 -28.53
CA ILE A 153 -20.30 -0.51 -28.80
C ILE A 153 -19.76 0.83 -29.29
N GLY A 154 -19.39 0.85 -30.58
CA GLY A 154 -19.31 2.08 -31.34
C GLY A 154 -20.70 2.73 -31.35
N GLY A 155 -20.75 4.00 -30.96
CA GLY A 155 -21.77 4.92 -31.44
C GLY A 155 -21.30 5.53 -32.74
#